data_AF-A0A8B6GVZ8-F1
#
_entry.id   AF-A0A8B6GVZ8-F1
#
_cell.length_a   1.000
_cell.length_b   1.000
_cell.length_c   1.000
_cell.angle_alpha   90.00
_cell.angle_beta   90.00
_cell.angle_gamma   90.00
#
_symmetry.space_group_name_H-M   'P 1'
#
loop_
_entity.id
_entity.type
_entity.pdbx_description
1 polymer ?
#
loop_
_entity_poly.entity_id
_entity_poly.type
_entity_poly.pdbx_seq_one_letter_code
_entity_poly.pdbx_strand_id
1 'polypeptide(L)'
;MEQSDDLLILDTRDIVDPRVAETVRKVEEIGKEQFNKFVTERLQSNTKSIYEPIKQNKLFMFSRQQPKTDSKEKQQISSLKQNCSLFSQLYVSCQVRNGDLVEFFRHENQAYPPSLSQFGELRHGSKSDLLVQLERITESVNEAPRVDALVIDGAALINMLKPRGSKTFESYCKDIVVPYIRGQLLSVRRIDMVWDEYIQDSLKASERSRRGKGIRRRVLPDSKVPGNWEAFLRVDENKKELFAYISEQLVSRDIVFDEEKQIVSTTGSNVNCRKEKDVSKIAPCTQEEADTRMMLHVNDAVADGHKCVMIRTVDTDVVVIAISVLQKIESILELWIAFGVGKNFRYLSIHDIANSLGPEKSHGLLFFHAFTGCDQVSSFANKGKKEAWDTWTSYE
;
A
#
# COMPACT_ATOMS: atom_id res chain seq x y z
N MET A 1 -14.22 8.38 -29.75
CA MET A 1 -12.92 8.74 -29.13
C MET A 1 -13.21 9.20 -27.73
N GLU A 2 -12.47 8.70 -26.75
CA GLU A 2 -12.58 9.12 -25.35
C GLU A 2 -12.32 10.64 -25.28
N GLN A 3 -13.25 11.42 -24.75
CA GLN A 3 -13.05 12.85 -24.50
C GLN A 3 -12.29 12.97 -23.17
N SER A 4 -10.97 13.03 -23.24
CA SER A 4 -10.10 13.23 -22.10
C SER A 4 -9.12 14.35 -22.41
N ASP A 5 -8.90 15.25 -21.44
CA ASP A 5 -7.89 16.31 -21.54
C ASP A 5 -6.45 15.77 -21.39
N ASP A 6 -6.28 14.48 -21.07
CA ASP A 6 -4.98 13.87 -20.82
C ASP A 6 -4.16 13.75 -22.11
N LEU A 7 -2.87 14.12 -22.03
CA LEU A 7 -1.93 13.90 -23.11
C LEU A 7 -1.44 12.46 -23.06
N LEU A 8 -1.88 11.64 -24.02
CA LEU A 8 -1.68 10.19 -24.01
C LEU A 8 -1.07 9.65 -25.31
N ILE A 9 -0.28 8.58 -25.18
CA ILE A 9 0.24 7.81 -26.32
C ILE A 9 -0.90 6.95 -26.88
N LEU A 10 -1.23 7.10 -28.16
CA LEU A 10 -2.41 6.46 -28.77
C LEU A 10 -2.41 4.92 -28.69
N ASP A 11 -1.25 4.30 -28.86
CA ASP A 11 -1.13 2.84 -28.85
C ASP A 11 -1.15 2.24 -27.43
N THR A 12 -0.33 2.78 -26.53
CA THR A 12 -0.17 2.21 -25.18
C THR A 12 -1.12 2.78 -24.15
N ARG A 13 -1.74 3.94 -24.44
CA ARG A 13 -2.51 4.76 -23.50
C ARG A 13 -1.71 5.20 -22.27
N ASP A 14 -0.39 5.29 -22.40
CA ASP A 14 0.46 5.92 -21.38
C ASP A 14 0.17 7.41 -21.30
N ILE A 15 -0.08 7.90 -20.10
CA ILE A 15 -0.40 9.30 -19.79
C ILE A 15 0.89 10.01 -19.36
N VAL A 16 1.12 11.17 -19.96
CA VAL A 16 2.28 12.02 -19.69
C VAL A 16 2.15 12.68 -18.30
N ASP A 17 3.28 12.88 -17.61
CA ASP A 17 3.30 13.61 -16.33
C ASP A 17 2.56 14.96 -16.46
N PRO A 18 1.62 15.29 -15.55
CA PRO A 18 0.82 16.51 -15.64
C PRO A 18 1.65 17.79 -15.80
N ARG A 19 2.85 17.85 -15.21
CA ARG A 19 3.76 19.00 -15.32
C ARG A 19 4.35 19.15 -16.71
N VAL A 20 4.60 18.02 -17.40
CA VAL A 20 5.04 18.03 -18.79
C VAL A 20 3.87 18.42 -19.70
N ALA A 21 2.67 17.89 -19.46
CA ALA A 21 1.48 18.28 -20.21
C ALA A 21 1.19 19.79 -20.06
N GLU A 22 1.25 20.32 -18.83
CA GLU A 22 1.10 21.75 -18.57
C GLU A 22 2.22 22.59 -19.20
N THR A 23 3.47 22.11 -19.14
CA THR A 23 4.58 22.76 -19.84
C THR A 23 4.31 22.86 -21.34
N VAL A 24 3.89 21.77 -21.98
CA VAL A 24 3.59 21.76 -23.42
C VAL A 24 2.45 22.73 -23.76
N ARG A 25 1.41 22.80 -22.92
CA ARG A 25 0.29 23.74 -23.12
C ARG A 25 0.70 25.20 -22.97
N LYS A 26 1.60 25.51 -22.02
CA LYS A 26 1.98 26.89 -21.66
C LYS A 26 3.32 27.36 -22.24
N VAL A 27 4.05 26.52 -22.97
CA VAL A 27 5.43 26.83 -23.41
C VAL A 27 5.52 28.11 -24.22
N GLU A 28 4.53 28.38 -25.08
CA GLU A 28 4.47 29.60 -25.89
C GLU A 28 4.22 30.84 -25.02
N GLU A 29 3.30 30.74 -24.06
CA GLU A 29 2.99 31.82 -23.10
C GLU A 29 4.21 32.17 -22.25
N ILE A 30 4.89 31.16 -21.69
CA ILE A 30 6.14 31.33 -20.93
C ILE A 30 7.21 32.03 -21.78
N GLY A 31 7.32 31.67 -23.06
CA GLY A 31 8.23 32.31 -24.00
C GLY A 31 7.89 33.78 -24.25
N LYS A 32 6.60 34.10 -24.46
CA LYS A 32 6.11 35.47 -24.65
C LYS A 32 6.35 36.33 -23.42
N GLU A 33 6.09 35.81 -22.23
CA GLU A 33 6.37 36.51 -20.97
C GLU A 33 7.86 36.81 -20.80
N GLN A 34 8.73 35.83 -21.09
CA GLN A 34 10.18 36.03 -20.99
C GLN A 34 10.69 37.06 -22.01
N PHE A 35 10.14 37.05 -23.23
CA PHE A 35 10.44 38.05 -24.24
C PHE A 35 10.02 39.46 -23.79
N ASN A 36 8.77 39.62 -23.35
CA ASN A 36 8.26 40.90 -22.87
C ASN A 36 9.07 41.44 -21.70
N LYS A 37 9.48 40.55 -20.77
CA LYS A 37 10.35 40.90 -19.66
C LYS A 37 11.73 41.37 -20.13
N PHE A 38 12.33 40.70 -21.11
CA PHE A 38 13.61 41.12 -21.69
C PHE A 38 13.53 42.51 -22.32
N VAL A 39 12.51 42.74 -23.15
CA VAL A 39 12.26 44.04 -23.81
C VAL A 39 12.09 45.13 -22.76
N THR A 40 11.27 44.87 -21.74
CA THR A 40 11.01 45.84 -20.67
C THR A 40 12.28 46.16 -19.89
N GLU A 41 12.95 45.15 -19.34
CA GLU A 41 14.09 45.35 -18.42
C GLU A 41 15.32 45.96 -19.11
N ARG A 42 15.54 45.66 -20.40
CA ARG A 42 16.78 46.00 -21.11
C ARG A 42 16.63 47.08 -22.17
N LEU A 43 15.50 47.12 -22.88
CA LEU A 43 15.30 48.05 -24.00
C LEU A 43 14.46 49.27 -23.61
N GLN A 44 13.53 49.12 -22.65
CA GLN A 44 12.64 50.21 -22.23
C GLN A 44 13.10 50.89 -20.94
N SER A 45 13.26 50.12 -19.85
CA SER A 45 13.62 50.67 -18.54
C SER A 45 15.13 50.77 -18.29
N ASN A 46 15.93 50.09 -19.12
CA ASN A 46 17.40 50.04 -19.05
C ASN A 46 17.95 49.68 -17.66
N THR A 47 17.20 48.84 -16.92
CA THR A 47 17.53 48.38 -15.57
C THR A 47 18.59 47.29 -15.53
N LYS A 48 18.85 46.61 -16.66
CA LYS A 48 19.87 45.57 -16.81
C LYS A 48 20.61 45.71 -18.13
N SER A 49 21.90 45.34 -18.14
CA SER A 49 22.72 45.39 -19.34
C SER A 49 22.27 44.38 -20.39
N ILE A 50 22.33 44.77 -21.68
CA ILE A 50 22.08 43.86 -22.81
C ILE A 50 23.06 42.68 -22.85
N TYR A 51 24.26 42.84 -22.30
CA TYR A 51 25.30 41.81 -22.28
C TYR A 51 25.18 40.81 -21.12
N GLU A 52 24.27 41.05 -20.17
CA GLU A 52 24.07 40.10 -19.07
C GLU A 52 23.47 38.78 -19.57
N PRO A 53 23.87 37.62 -19.02
CA PRO A 53 23.28 36.34 -19.37
C PRO A 53 21.77 36.29 -19.12
N ILE A 54 21.03 35.59 -19.99
CA ILE A 54 19.60 35.30 -19.77
C ILE A 54 19.49 33.94 -19.09
N LYS A 55 18.66 33.86 -18.04
CA LYS A 55 18.42 32.60 -17.33
C LYS A 55 17.62 31.65 -18.21
N GLN A 56 18.13 30.43 -18.40
CA GLN A 56 17.42 29.37 -19.10
C GLN A 56 16.21 28.89 -18.31
N ASN A 57 15.06 28.71 -18.98
CA ASN A 57 13.88 28.10 -18.38
C ASN A 57 14.14 26.62 -18.13
N LYS A 58 14.06 26.20 -16.87
CA LYS A 58 14.18 24.79 -16.50
C LYS A 58 12.81 24.11 -16.57
N LEU A 59 12.30 23.96 -17.79
CA LEU A 59 10.99 23.36 -18.04
C LEU A 59 11.02 21.83 -17.88
N PHE A 60 9.89 21.26 -17.46
CA PHE A 60 9.69 19.82 -17.42
C PHE A 60 9.34 19.33 -18.83
N MET A 61 10.27 18.61 -19.44
CA MET A 61 10.12 18.06 -20.78
C MET A 61 10.24 16.54 -20.71
N PHE A 62 9.80 15.84 -21.76
CA PHE A 62 9.78 14.37 -21.83
C PHE A 62 11.11 13.68 -21.42
N SER A 63 12.26 14.34 -21.64
CA SER A 63 13.59 13.83 -21.30
C SER A 63 14.11 14.21 -19.91
N ARG A 64 13.49 15.19 -19.24
CA ARG A 64 13.98 15.76 -17.97
C ARG A 64 13.15 15.27 -16.79
N GLN A 65 13.62 14.18 -16.17
CA GLN A 65 13.01 13.64 -14.97
C GLN A 65 13.53 14.33 -13.69
N GLN A 66 12.69 14.32 -12.64
CA GLN A 66 12.89 14.97 -11.33
C GLN A 66 14.32 14.81 -10.76
N PRO A 67 14.77 15.77 -9.93
CA PRO A 67 16.01 15.63 -9.16
C PRO A 67 16.00 14.34 -8.32
N LYS A 68 17.14 13.65 -8.29
CA LYS A 68 17.34 12.44 -7.48
C LYS A 68 17.41 12.84 -6.00
N THR A 69 16.80 12.04 -5.14
CA THR A 69 17.00 12.12 -3.68
C THR A 69 18.45 11.83 -3.32
N ASP A 70 18.90 12.42 -2.21
CA ASP A 70 20.25 12.21 -1.68
C ASP A 70 20.46 10.74 -1.31
N SER A 71 21.67 10.22 -1.52
CA SER A 71 22.01 8.84 -1.18
C SER A 71 22.02 8.62 0.34
N LYS A 72 21.81 7.37 0.77
CA LYS A 72 21.84 6.97 2.18
C LYS A 72 23.15 7.34 2.88
N GLU A 73 24.27 7.18 2.19
CA GLU A 73 25.60 7.58 2.70
C GLU A 73 25.69 9.08 2.94
N LYS A 74 25.16 9.88 2.02
CA LYS A 74 25.16 11.34 2.14
C LYS A 74 24.28 11.80 3.32
N GLN A 75 23.14 11.14 3.52
CA GLN A 75 22.26 11.37 4.68
C GLN A 75 22.95 10.98 6.00
N GLN A 76 23.66 9.84 6.04
CA GLN A 76 24.45 9.42 7.20
C GLN A 76 25.53 10.44 7.55
N ILE A 77 26.31 10.89 6.56
CA ILE A 77 27.36 11.90 6.76
C ILE A 77 26.76 13.20 7.29
N SER A 78 25.61 13.63 6.75
CA SER A 78 24.92 14.84 7.22
C SER A 78 24.48 14.71 8.69
N SER A 79 23.89 13.57 9.06
CA SER A 79 23.47 13.30 10.44
C SER A 79 24.65 13.26 11.41
N LEU A 80 25.77 12.62 11.03
CA LEU A 80 26.98 12.60 11.84
C LEU A 80 27.56 13.99 12.07
N LYS A 81 27.57 14.86 11.04
CA LYS A 81 28.01 16.25 11.16
C LYS A 81 27.14 17.05 12.13
N GLN A 82 25.82 16.87 12.07
CA GLN A 82 24.90 17.52 13.01
C GLN A 82 25.13 17.06 14.45
N ASN A 83 25.27 15.76 14.67
CA ASN A 83 25.59 15.20 15.99
C ASN A 83 26.93 15.74 16.52
N CYS A 84 27.97 15.76 15.69
CA CYS A 84 29.28 16.27 16.08
C CYS A 84 29.22 17.76 16.49
N SER A 85 28.46 18.57 15.73
CA SER A 85 28.22 19.98 16.05
C SER A 85 27.49 20.13 17.39
N LEU A 86 26.42 19.37 17.61
CA LEU A 86 25.63 19.40 18.84
C LEU A 86 26.48 19.03 20.06
N PHE A 87 27.22 17.92 19.99
CA PHE A 87 28.06 17.47 21.11
C PHE A 87 29.23 18.42 21.38
N SER A 88 29.77 19.06 20.34
CA SER A 88 30.81 20.07 20.50
C SER A 88 30.28 21.32 21.21
N GLN A 89 29.07 21.78 20.85
CA GLN A 89 28.41 22.90 21.53
C GLN A 89 28.05 22.57 22.98
N LEU A 90 27.58 21.34 23.23
CA LEU A 90 27.31 20.85 24.59
C LEU A 90 28.59 20.85 25.42
N TYR A 91 29.68 20.30 24.90
CA TYR A 91 30.97 20.24 25.60
C TYR A 91 31.43 21.64 26.04
N VAL A 92 31.41 22.61 25.13
CA VAL A 92 31.76 24.01 25.44
C VAL A 92 30.80 24.60 26.49
N SER A 93 29.50 24.34 26.37
CA SER A 93 28.50 24.85 27.30
C SER A 93 28.67 24.27 28.72
N CYS A 94 29.01 22.99 28.84
CA CYS A 94 29.29 22.34 30.12
C CYS A 94 30.52 22.95 30.81
N GLN A 95 31.58 23.28 30.06
CA GLN A 95 32.80 23.90 30.59
C GLN A 95 32.55 25.32 31.13
N VAL A 96 31.66 26.08 30.48
CA VAL A 96 31.43 27.49 30.84
C VAL A 96 30.31 27.65 31.88
N ARG A 97 29.32 26.76 31.89
CA ARG A 97 28.06 26.94 32.65
C ARG A 97 27.76 25.85 33.67
N ASN A 98 28.68 24.92 33.92
CA ASN A 98 28.43 23.76 34.79
C ASN A 98 27.16 22.98 34.37
N GLY A 99 27.02 22.74 33.07
CA GLY A 99 25.84 22.08 32.51
C GLY A 99 25.67 20.64 33.01
N ASP A 100 24.46 20.29 33.45
CA ASP A 100 24.11 18.94 33.88
C ASP A 100 23.80 18.04 32.67
N LEU A 101 24.67 17.05 32.44
CA LEU A 101 24.50 16.07 31.38
C LEU A 101 23.30 15.15 31.62
N VAL A 102 22.97 14.85 32.89
CA VAL A 102 21.81 14.03 33.23
C VAL A 102 20.54 14.75 32.79
N GLU A 103 20.43 16.03 33.10
CA GLU A 103 19.30 16.85 32.65
C GLU A 103 19.29 17.00 31.13
N PHE A 104 20.43 17.28 30.49
CA PHE A 104 20.50 17.37 29.03
C PHE A 104 19.97 16.11 28.32
N PHE A 105 20.41 14.92 28.73
CA PHE A 105 19.99 13.67 28.10
C PHE A 105 18.57 13.21 28.48
N ARG A 106 17.88 13.90 29.41
CA ARG A 106 16.44 13.70 29.63
C ARG A 106 15.59 14.33 28.53
N HIS A 107 16.14 15.29 27.79
CA HIS A 107 15.43 16.03 26.74
C HIS A 107 15.76 15.50 25.34
N GLU A 108 14.87 15.79 24.41
CA GLU A 108 15.07 15.51 22.99
C GLU A 108 16.00 16.58 22.37
N ASN A 109 17.26 16.22 22.17
CA ASN A 109 18.30 17.15 21.70
C ASN A 109 18.49 17.15 20.17
N GLN A 110 17.69 16.37 19.44
CA GLN A 110 17.69 16.32 17.99
C GLN A 110 16.33 16.77 17.46
N ALA A 111 16.27 17.16 16.19
CA ALA A 111 15.00 17.55 15.56
C ALA A 111 13.96 16.40 15.51
N TYR A 112 14.42 15.15 15.64
CA TYR A 112 13.60 13.95 15.62
C TYR A 112 14.16 12.91 16.61
N PRO A 113 13.31 12.05 17.20
CA PRO A 113 13.73 11.09 18.22
C PRO A 113 14.58 9.99 17.60
N PRO A 114 15.87 9.83 17.97
CA PRO A 114 16.73 8.82 17.36
C PRO A 114 16.24 7.38 17.56
N SER A 115 15.46 7.16 18.63
CA SER A 115 14.81 5.89 18.96
C SER A 115 13.69 5.51 17.98
N LEU A 116 13.06 6.48 17.32
CA LEU A 116 11.91 6.29 16.42
C LEU A 116 12.11 6.90 15.03
N SER A 117 13.27 7.51 14.76
CA SER A 117 13.56 8.12 13.47
C SER A 117 14.95 7.75 12.98
N GLN A 118 15.06 7.60 11.65
CA GLN A 118 16.32 7.53 10.93
C GLN A 118 16.29 8.54 9.79
N PHE A 119 17.10 9.59 9.90
CA PHE A 119 17.19 10.70 8.93
C PHE A 119 15.89 11.51 8.76
N GLY A 120 15.09 11.65 9.83
CA GLY A 120 13.80 12.36 9.79
C GLY A 120 12.65 11.48 9.30
N GLU A 121 12.91 10.22 8.98
CA GLU A 121 11.92 9.24 8.53
C GLU A 121 11.64 8.22 9.63
N LEU A 122 10.45 7.59 9.61
CA LEU A 122 10.13 6.47 10.50
C LEU A 122 11.09 5.29 10.26
N ARG A 123 11.46 4.58 11.33
CA ARG A 123 12.19 3.32 11.22
C ARG A 123 11.23 2.20 10.83
N HIS A 124 11.70 1.31 9.96
CA HIS A 124 10.94 0.18 9.47
C HIS A 124 11.50 -1.11 10.08
N GLY A 125 10.62 -1.91 10.69
CA GLY A 125 10.94 -3.26 11.16
C GLY A 125 10.59 -4.34 10.14
N SER A 126 11.00 -5.58 10.39
CA SER A 126 10.55 -6.74 9.62
C SER A 126 9.21 -7.22 10.17
N LYS A 127 8.10 -6.92 9.48
CA LYS A 127 6.75 -7.37 9.89
C LYS A 127 6.66 -8.89 10.03
N SER A 128 7.34 -9.62 9.12
CA SER A 128 7.33 -11.08 9.08
C SER A 128 7.89 -11.74 10.35
N ASP A 129 8.66 -11.03 11.17
CA ASP A 129 9.24 -11.60 12.39
C ASP A 129 8.18 -11.98 13.43
N LEU A 130 7.07 -11.23 13.48
CA LEU A 130 5.92 -11.55 14.34
C LEU A 130 5.19 -12.79 13.84
N LEU A 131 5.03 -12.91 12.52
CA LEU A 131 4.36 -14.06 11.92
C LEU A 131 5.08 -15.37 12.26
N VAL A 132 6.43 -15.36 12.28
CA VAL A 132 7.23 -16.51 12.72
C VAL A 132 6.91 -16.91 14.16
N GLN A 133 6.62 -15.95 15.05
CA GLN A 133 6.25 -16.29 16.43
C GLN A 133 4.82 -16.84 16.53
N LEU A 134 3.88 -16.25 15.80
CA LEU A 134 2.48 -16.72 15.75
C LEU A 134 2.38 -18.14 15.19
N GLU A 135 3.16 -18.46 14.15
CA GLU A 135 3.24 -19.80 13.56
C GLU A 135 3.89 -20.84 14.47
N ARG A 136 4.60 -20.44 15.53
CA ARG A 136 5.14 -21.40 16.50
C ARG A 136 4.11 -21.86 17.51
N ILE A 137 2.99 -21.14 17.63
CA ILE A 137 1.92 -21.45 18.57
C ILE A 137 1.14 -22.67 18.11
N THR A 138 0.99 -22.83 16.79
CA THR A 138 0.22 -23.91 16.16
C THR A 138 0.97 -24.45 14.96
N GLU A 139 0.95 -25.75 14.71
CA GLU A 139 1.55 -26.31 13.51
C GLU A 139 0.85 -25.79 12.25
N SER A 140 1.63 -25.26 11.29
CA SER A 140 1.09 -24.89 9.98
C SER A 140 0.69 -26.15 9.21
N VAL A 141 -0.51 -26.17 8.65
CA VAL A 141 -1.01 -27.31 7.88
C VAL A 141 -0.68 -27.08 6.40
N ASN A 142 -0.13 -28.11 5.75
CA ASN A 142 0.16 -28.07 4.30
C ASN A 142 -1.05 -28.47 3.45
N GLU A 143 -1.98 -29.22 4.01
CA GLU A 143 -3.22 -29.60 3.34
C GLU A 143 -4.23 -28.45 3.34
N ALA A 144 -4.93 -28.29 2.22
CA ALA A 144 -5.92 -27.24 2.07
C ALA A 144 -7.15 -27.55 2.93
N PRO A 145 -7.57 -26.64 3.84
CA PRO A 145 -8.77 -26.83 4.63
C PRO A 145 -10.01 -26.78 3.73
N ARG A 146 -11.06 -27.51 4.12
CA ARG A 146 -12.37 -27.39 3.47
C ARG A 146 -13.08 -26.18 4.05
N VAL A 147 -13.44 -25.23 3.19
CA VAL A 147 -14.08 -23.99 3.61
C VAL A 147 -15.29 -23.68 2.74
N ASP A 148 -16.21 -22.92 3.32
CA ASP A 148 -17.49 -22.55 2.72
C ASP A 148 -17.37 -21.30 1.84
N ALA A 149 -16.51 -20.37 2.25
CA ALA A 149 -16.32 -19.06 1.62
C ALA A 149 -14.84 -18.67 1.59
N LEU A 150 -14.47 -17.86 0.60
CA LEU A 150 -13.12 -17.36 0.41
C LEU A 150 -13.12 -15.85 0.23
N VAL A 151 -12.46 -15.13 1.13
CA VAL A 151 -12.18 -13.70 1.00
C VAL A 151 -10.79 -13.53 0.42
N ILE A 152 -10.62 -12.71 -0.60
CA ILE A 152 -9.37 -12.54 -1.32
C ILE A 152 -8.92 -11.08 -1.24
N ASP A 153 -7.68 -10.89 -0.81
CA ASP A 153 -6.93 -9.65 -0.97
C ASP A 153 -6.65 -9.45 -2.47
N GLY A 154 -7.43 -8.58 -3.10
CA GLY A 154 -7.39 -8.33 -4.53
C GLY A 154 -6.05 -7.78 -4.99
N ALA A 155 -5.44 -6.86 -4.22
CA ALA A 155 -4.14 -6.29 -4.57
C ALA A 155 -3.04 -7.36 -4.52
N ALA A 156 -3.03 -8.21 -3.51
CA ALA A 156 -2.12 -9.36 -3.45
C ALA A 156 -2.36 -10.33 -4.62
N LEU A 157 -3.63 -10.62 -4.95
CA LEU A 157 -3.97 -11.51 -6.06
C LEU A 157 -3.42 -11.01 -7.40
N ILE A 158 -3.59 -9.73 -7.70
CA ILE A 158 -3.15 -9.13 -8.98
C ILE A 158 -1.62 -9.05 -9.08
N ASN A 159 -0.92 -8.95 -7.96
CA ASN A 159 0.53 -9.11 -7.95
C ASN A 159 0.96 -10.55 -8.27
N MET A 160 0.21 -11.56 -7.82
CA MET A 160 0.47 -12.98 -8.09
C MET A 160 0.12 -13.37 -9.53
N LEU A 161 -1.04 -12.94 -10.00
CA LEU A 161 -1.58 -13.25 -11.32
C LEU A 161 -1.02 -12.28 -12.36
N LYS A 162 0.28 -12.40 -12.64
CA LYS A 162 0.93 -11.62 -13.70
C LYS A 162 0.26 -11.90 -15.06
N PRO A 163 0.20 -10.94 -16.00
CA PRO A 163 -0.52 -11.12 -17.27
C PRO A 163 0.02 -12.17 -18.24
N ARG A 164 1.22 -12.73 -18.02
CA ARG A 164 1.79 -13.91 -18.72
C ARG A 164 1.60 -13.92 -20.25
N GLY A 165 1.82 -12.79 -20.91
CA GLY A 165 1.74 -12.67 -22.38
C GLY A 165 0.38 -12.20 -22.93
N SER A 166 -0.60 -11.91 -22.05
CA SER A 166 -1.83 -11.22 -22.41
C SER A 166 -1.54 -9.89 -23.09
N LYS A 167 -2.20 -9.62 -24.21
CA LYS A 167 -1.94 -8.41 -25.01
C LYS A 167 -2.70 -7.20 -24.47
N THR A 168 -3.96 -7.40 -24.07
CA THR A 168 -4.87 -6.34 -23.59
C THR A 168 -5.41 -6.66 -22.20
N PHE A 169 -5.92 -5.66 -21.48
CA PHE A 169 -6.52 -5.88 -20.16
C PHE A 169 -7.75 -6.80 -20.22
N GLU A 170 -8.51 -6.77 -21.31
CA GLU A 170 -9.59 -7.74 -21.55
C GLU A 170 -9.07 -9.17 -21.62
N SER A 171 -8.04 -9.43 -22.45
CA SER A 171 -7.43 -10.77 -22.52
C SER A 171 -6.84 -11.19 -21.17
N TYR A 172 -6.22 -10.26 -20.43
CA TYR A 172 -5.70 -10.55 -19.11
C TYR A 172 -6.80 -10.98 -18.12
N CYS A 173 -7.92 -10.27 -18.10
CA CYS A 173 -9.04 -10.62 -17.23
C CYS A 173 -9.64 -11.98 -17.63
N LYS A 174 -9.94 -12.18 -18.91
CA LYS A 174 -10.58 -13.39 -19.43
C LYS A 174 -9.70 -14.65 -19.35
N ASP A 175 -8.41 -14.52 -19.62
CA ASP A 175 -7.50 -15.67 -19.76
C ASP A 175 -6.77 -16.01 -18.47
N ILE A 176 -6.65 -15.07 -17.52
CA ILE A 176 -5.87 -15.27 -16.29
C ILE A 176 -6.74 -15.13 -15.02
N VAL A 177 -7.43 -14.00 -14.86
CA VAL A 177 -8.16 -13.71 -13.60
C VAL A 177 -9.42 -14.56 -13.48
N VAL A 178 -10.27 -14.57 -14.51
CA VAL A 178 -11.53 -15.32 -14.52
C VAL A 178 -11.32 -16.83 -14.34
N PRO A 179 -10.35 -17.49 -15.02
CA PRO A 179 -10.09 -18.91 -14.80
C PRO A 179 -9.59 -19.22 -13.39
N TYR A 180 -8.80 -18.31 -12.79
CA TYR A 180 -8.38 -18.47 -11.39
C TYR A 180 -9.59 -18.44 -10.44
N ILE A 181 -10.46 -17.43 -10.55
CA ILE A 181 -11.66 -17.31 -9.71
C ILE A 181 -12.59 -18.50 -9.93
N ARG A 182 -12.78 -18.94 -11.19
CA ARG A 182 -13.56 -20.14 -11.51
C ARG A 182 -13.00 -21.38 -10.82
N GLY A 183 -11.68 -21.55 -10.80
CA GLY A 183 -11.02 -22.64 -10.09
C GLY A 183 -11.29 -22.63 -8.58
N GLN A 184 -11.27 -21.44 -7.95
CA GLN A 184 -11.61 -21.30 -6.53
C GLN A 184 -13.09 -21.61 -6.24
N LEU A 185 -14.01 -21.21 -7.12
CA LEU A 185 -15.45 -21.46 -6.97
C LEU A 185 -15.83 -22.95 -7.02
N LEU A 186 -14.92 -23.84 -7.45
CA LEU A 186 -15.15 -25.28 -7.39
C LEU A 186 -15.21 -25.79 -5.95
N SER A 187 -14.42 -25.21 -5.04
CA SER A 187 -14.32 -25.66 -3.65
C SER A 187 -15.15 -24.84 -2.67
N VAL A 188 -15.55 -23.62 -3.02
CA VAL A 188 -16.30 -22.72 -2.13
C VAL A 188 -17.65 -22.31 -2.72
N ARG A 189 -18.58 -21.84 -1.87
CA ARG A 189 -19.90 -21.36 -2.27
C ARG A 189 -19.92 -19.85 -2.55
N ARG A 190 -19.00 -19.11 -1.93
CA ARG A 190 -18.92 -17.64 -1.98
C ARG A 190 -17.46 -17.17 -2.09
N ILE A 191 -17.22 -16.19 -2.96
CA ILE A 191 -15.94 -15.46 -3.03
C ILE A 191 -16.17 -13.97 -2.87
N ASP A 192 -15.33 -13.35 -2.06
CA ASP A 192 -15.31 -11.90 -1.84
C ASP A 192 -13.96 -11.34 -2.28
N MET A 193 -13.97 -10.51 -3.32
CA MET A 193 -12.80 -9.78 -3.82
C MET A 193 -12.74 -8.40 -3.15
N VAL A 194 -11.78 -8.23 -2.25
CA VAL A 194 -11.63 -7.00 -1.47
C VAL A 194 -10.44 -6.20 -1.99
N TRP A 195 -10.67 -4.93 -2.33
CA TRP A 195 -9.67 -4.05 -2.92
C TRP A 195 -9.37 -2.89 -1.98
N ASP A 196 -8.12 -2.43 -2.01
CA ASP A 196 -7.74 -1.15 -1.43
C ASP A 196 -8.42 0.01 -2.18
N GLU A 197 -8.72 1.05 -1.43
CA GLU A 197 -9.01 2.38 -1.96
C GLU A 197 -7.76 3.26 -1.87
N TYR A 198 -7.51 4.05 -2.90
CA TYR A 198 -6.30 4.87 -2.99
C TYR A 198 -6.65 6.35 -2.82
N ILE A 199 -6.76 6.84 -1.59
CA ILE A 199 -7.18 8.23 -1.35
C ILE A 199 -5.97 9.16 -1.48
N GLN A 200 -6.14 10.29 -2.18
CA GLN A 200 -5.10 11.32 -2.26
C GLN A 200 -4.89 11.97 -0.88
N ASP A 201 -3.65 12.31 -0.56
CA ASP A 201 -3.25 12.95 0.71
C ASP A 201 -3.61 12.16 1.98
N SER A 202 -3.82 10.85 1.87
CA SER A 202 -3.93 9.99 3.05
C SER A 202 -2.57 9.80 3.73
N LEU A 203 -2.55 9.38 5.00
CA LEU A 203 -1.32 9.01 5.70
C LEU A 203 -0.49 7.99 4.90
N LYS A 204 -1.18 7.07 4.20
CA LYS A 204 -0.57 6.04 3.35
C LYS A 204 -0.07 6.54 1.99
N ALA A 205 -0.56 7.68 1.49
CA ALA A 205 -0.06 8.26 0.25
C ALA A 205 1.45 8.55 0.34
N SER A 206 1.93 8.98 1.52
CA SER A 206 3.35 9.21 1.77
C SER A 206 4.20 7.94 1.61
N GLU A 207 3.79 6.83 2.23
CA GLU A 207 4.46 5.53 2.10
C GLU A 207 4.45 5.00 0.67
N ARG A 208 3.33 5.16 -0.04
CA ARG A 208 3.18 4.75 -1.45
C ARG A 208 4.12 5.54 -2.36
N SER A 209 4.25 6.84 -2.14
CA SER A 209 5.17 7.70 -2.90
C SER A 209 6.64 7.24 -2.82
N ARG A 210 7.00 6.54 -1.74
CA ARG A 210 8.35 5.98 -1.50
C ARG A 210 8.62 4.68 -2.27
N ARG A 211 7.58 3.98 -2.77
CA ARG A 211 7.70 2.66 -3.44
C ARG A 211 8.24 2.74 -4.88
N GLY A 212 8.57 3.94 -5.37
CA GLY A 212 9.29 4.18 -6.61
C GLY A 212 8.41 4.71 -7.74
N LYS A 213 9.00 4.87 -8.93
CA LYS A 213 8.34 5.49 -10.08
C LYS A 213 7.73 4.44 -11.01
N GLY A 214 6.58 4.77 -11.57
CA GLY A 214 5.90 4.02 -12.64
C GLY A 214 5.40 4.98 -13.72
N ILE A 215 4.86 4.42 -14.80
CA ILE A 215 4.20 5.19 -15.86
C ILE A 215 2.69 5.02 -15.68
N ARG A 216 1.98 6.15 -15.60
CA ARG A 216 0.52 6.17 -15.61
C ARG A 216 0.03 5.65 -16.96
N ARG A 217 -0.86 4.67 -16.97
CA ARG A 217 -1.47 4.09 -18.17
C ARG A 217 -2.94 3.85 -17.94
N ARG A 218 -3.79 4.37 -18.83
CA ARG A 218 -5.23 4.16 -18.79
C ARG A 218 -5.55 2.67 -18.90
N VAL A 219 -6.49 2.19 -18.07
CA VAL A 219 -7.00 0.82 -18.17
C VAL A 219 -8.34 0.80 -18.89
N LEU A 220 -8.33 0.39 -20.16
CA LEU A 220 -9.51 0.08 -20.95
C LEU A 220 -9.42 -1.36 -21.47
N PRO A 221 -10.54 -2.01 -21.87
CA PRO A 221 -10.53 -3.40 -22.34
C PRO A 221 -9.51 -3.66 -23.46
N ASP A 222 -9.42 -2.77 -24.43
CA ASP A 222 -8.55 -2.85 -25.61
C ASP A 222 -7.12 -2.33 -25.37
N SER A 223 -6.87 -1.68 -24.23
CA SER A 223 -5.57 -1.10 -23.90
C SER A 223 -4.52 -2.17 -23.65
N LYS A 224 -3.31 -1.93 -24.17
CA LYS A 224 -2.20 -2.87 -24.04
C LYS A 224 -1.74 -3.00 -22.60
N VAL A 225 -1.59 -4.25 -22.15
CA VAL A 225 -0.96 -4.56 -20.86
C VAL A 225 0.50 -4.09 -20.87
N PRO A 226 1.00 -3.47 -19.80
CA PRO A 226 2.38 -3.01 -19.73
C PRO A 226 3.36 -4.18 -19.59
N GLY A 227 4.50 -4.08 -20.28
CA GLY A 227 5.58 -5.07 -20.17
C GLY A 227 6.20 -5.12 -18.78
N ASN A 228 6.28 -3.98 -18.08
CA ASN A 228 6.74 -3.92 -16.69
C ASN A 228 5.54 -3.79 -15.73
N TRP A 229 4.96 -4.94 -15.38
CA TRP A 229 3.79 -5.03 -14.47
C TRP A 229 4.06 -4.42 -13.09
N GLU A 230 5.26 -4.64 -12.55
CA GLU A 230 5.63 -4.16 -11.22
C GLU A 230 5.71 -2.63 -11.17
N ALA A 231 6.27 -2.01 -12.21
CA ALA A 231 6.27 -0.54 -12.32
C ALA A 231 4.86 0.03 -12.54
N PHE A 232 4.00 -0.67 -13.29
CA PHE A 232 2.62 -0.27 -13.51
C PHE A 232 1.81 -0.25 -12.20
N LEU A 233 1.95 -1.30 -11.38
CA LEU A 233 1.29 -1.39 -10.07
C LEU A 233 1.89 -0.44 -9.01
N ARG A 234 2.95 0.32 -9.30
CA ARG A 234 3.42 1.38 -8.38
C ARG A 234 2.63 2.68 -8.50
N VAL A 235 1.81 2.83 -9.55
CA VAL A 235 0.99 4.02 -9.76
C VAL A 235 -0.42 3.76 -9.21
N ASP A 236 -0.85 4.60 -8.28
CA ASP A 236 -2.12 4.41 -7.58
C ASP A 236 -3.31 4.50 -8.52
N GLU A 237 -3.30 5.44 -9.48
CA GLU A 237 -4.38 5.57 -10.46
C GLU A 237 -4.48 4.37 -11.41
N ASN A 238 -3.35 3.72 -11.73
CA ASN A 238 -3.35 2.48 -12.51
C ASN A 238 -4.05 1.37 -11.74
N LYS A 239 -3.77 1.25 -10.44
CA LYS A 239 -4.42 0.26 -9.59
C LYS A 239 -5.92 0.55 -9.45
N LYS A 240 -6.30 1.81 -9.21
CA LYS A 240 -7.71 2.21 -9.12
C LYS A 240 -8.50 1.75 -10.35
N GLU A 241 -8.04 2.12 -11.53
CA GLU A 241 -8.74 1.77 -12.78
C GLU A 241 -8.71 0.25 -13.03
N LEU A 242 -7.58 -0.42 -12.75
CA LEU A 242 -7.50 -1.88 -12.90
C LEU A 242 -8.44 -2.63 -11.96
N PHE A 243 -8.50 -2.23 -10.69
CA PHE A 243 -9.31 -2.89 -9.68
C PHE A 243 -10.80 -2.66 -9.95
N ALA A 244 -11.18 -1.43 -10.33
CA ALA A 244 -12.53 -1.13 -10.77
C ALA A 244 -12.93 -1.96 -12.00
N TYR A 245 -12.07 -2.03 -13.02
CA TYR A 245 -12.31 -2.83 -14.22
C TYR A 245 -12.50 -4.31 -13.89
N ILE A 246 -11.60 -4.91 -13.12
CA ILE A 246 -11.71 -6.34 -12.76
C ILE A 246 -12.94 -6.60 -11.90
N SER A 247 -13.24 -5.73 -10.94
CA SER A 247 -14.43 -5.84 -10.10
C SER A 247 -15.70 -5.88 -10.93
N GLU A 248 -15.85 -4.95 -11.87
CA GLU A 248 -16.99 -4.89 -12.81
C GLU A 248 -17.10 -6.17 -13.65
N GLN A 249 -15.98 -6.66 -14.19
CA GLN A 249 -15.96 -7.89 -14.98
C GLN A 249 -16.39 -9.11 -14.16
N LEU A 250 -15.93 -9.24 -12.91
CA LEU A 250 -16.24 -10.41 -12.08
C LEU A 250 -17.71 -10.50 -11.67
N VAL A 251 -18.42 -9.37 -11.58
CA VAL A 251 -19.86 -9.33 -11.26
C VAL A 251 -20.74 -9.20 -12.50
N SER A 252 -20.16 -8.96 -13.69
CA SER A 252 -20.89 -8.87 -14.95
C SER A 252 -21.62 -10.18 -15.29
N ARG A 253 -22.77 -10.05 -15.95
CA ARG A 253 -23.53 -11.18 -16.51
C ARG A 253 -22.90 -11.74 -17.79
N ASP A 254 -21.99 -11.01 -18.44
CA ASP A 254 -21.28 -11.47 -19.63
C ASP A 254 -20.31 -12.63 -19.33
N ILE A 255 -19.90 -12.76 -18.06
CA ILE A 255 -19.04 -13.84 -17.61
C ILE A 255 -19.86 -14.95 -16.95
N VAL A 256 -19.79 -16.14 -17.55
CA VAL A 256 -20.48 -17.31 -17.04
C VAL A 256 -19.68 -17.93 -15.89
N PHE A 257 -20.24 -17.74 -14.69
CA PHE A 257 -19.96 -18.52 -13.48
C PHE A 257 -21.22 -19.30 -13.10
N ASP A 258 -21.03 -20.37 -12.32
CA ASP A 258 -22.10 -21.18 -11.74
C ASP A 258 -23.13 -20.27 -11.03
N GLU A 259 -24.39 -20.41 -11.43
CA GLU A 259 -25.51 -19.62 -10.94
C GLU A 259 -25.89 -19.95 -9.51
N GLU A 260 -25.35 -20.98 -8.86
CA GLU A 260 -25.55 -21.22 -7.43
C GLU A 260 -24.53 -20.46 -6.58
N LYS A 261 -23.39 -20.10 -7.15
CA LYS A 261 -22.28 -19.44 -6.44
C LYS A 261 -22.51 -17.94 -6.27
N GLN A 262 -21.92 -17.37 -5.21
CA GLN A 262 -21.92 -15.93 -4.98
C GLN A 262 -20.52 -15.34 -5.22
N ILE A 263 -20.49 -14.17 -5.87
CA ILE A 263 -19.29 -13.36 -6.01
C ILE A 263 -19.62 -11.95 -5.53
N VAL A 264 -18.86 -11.48 -4.56
CA VAL A 264 -18.90 -10.11 -4.04
C VAL A 264 -17.59 -9.44 -4.39
N SER A 265 -17.62 -8.18 -4.80
CA SER A 265 -16.42 -7.40 -5.09
C SER A 265 -16.59 -5.96 -4.65
N THR A 266 -15.59 -5.40 -3.97
CA THR A 266 -15.60 -3.97 -3.58
C THR A 266 -15.14 -3.09 -4.74
N THR A 267 -15.56 -1.82 -4.80
CA THR A 267 -15.03 -0.83 -5.75
C THR A 267 -15.24 0.56 -5.19
N GLY A 268 -14.18 1.26 -4.83
CA GLY A 268 -14.35 2.53 -4.13
C GLY A 268 -15.00 2.32 -2.77
N SER A 269 -16.09 3.05 -2.57
CA SER A 269 -17.00 2.93 -1.43
C SER A 269 -18.14 1.94 -1.64
N ASN A 270 -18.22 1.29 -2.81
CA ASN A 270 -19.34 0.43 -3.18
C ASN A 270 -19.01 -1.04 -3.02
N VAL A 271 -20.05 -1.83 -2.78
CA VAL A 271 -20.00 -3.30 -2.80
C VAL A 271 -20.88 -3.76 -3.96
N ASN A 272 -20.27 -4.46 -4.91
CA ASN A 272 -20.96 -5.03 -6.04
C ASN A 272 -21.13 -6.53 -5.80
N CYS A 273 -22.31 -7.06 -6.10
CA CYS A 273 -22.58 -8.48 -5.99
C CYS A 273 -23.08 -9.00 -7.34
N ARG A 274 -22.61 -10.19 -7.72
CA ARG A 274 -23.10 -10.86 -8.93
C ARG A 274 -24.57 -11.25 -8.79
N LYS A 275 -24.95 -11.76 -7.61
CA LYS A 275 -26.35 -11.92 -7.19
C LYS A 275 -26.70 -10.86 -6.17
N GLU A 276 -27.87 -10.25 -6.34
CA GLU A 276 -28.40 -9.29 -5.37
C GLU A 276 -28.48 -9.93 -3.98
N LYS A 277 -27.92 -9.23 -2.99
CA LYS A 277 -27.95 -9.60 -1.58
C LYS A 277 -27.93 -8.33 -0.73
N ASP A 278 -28.33 -8.45 0.53
CA ASP A 278 -28.17 -7.36 1.48
C ASP A 278 -26.68 -7.12 1.76
N VAL A 279 -26.23 -5.89 1.51
CA VAL A 279 -24.85 -5.44 1.73
C VAL A 279 -24.75 -4.38 2.83
N SER A 280 -25.83 -4.12 3.58
CA SER A 280 -25.91 -3.07 4.60
C SER A 280 -24.83 -3.17 5.69
N LYS A 281 -24.26 -4.35 5.92
CA LYS A 281 -23.18 -4.59 6.89
C LYS A 281 -21.77 -4.30 6.36
N ILE A 282 -21.61 -4.25 5.04
CA ILE A 282 -20.31 -4.12 4.37
C ILE A 282 -20.24 -2.89 3.44
N ALA A 283 -21.37 -2.23 3.20
CA ALA A 283 -21.49 -0.99 2.46
C ALA A 283 -22.03 0.16 3.36
N PRO A 284 -21.62 1.41 3.13
CA PRO A 284 -20.54 1.81 2.23
C PRO A 284 -19.16 1.39 2.76
N CYS A 285 -18.23 1.07 1.87
CA CYS A 285 -16.85 0.78 2.25
C CYS A 285 -16.13 2.09 2.60
N THR A 286 -15.96 2.37 3.90
CA THR A 286 -15.36 3.62 4.40
C THR A 286 -13.88 3.50 4.76
N GLN A 287 -13.39 2.28 5.00
CA GLN A 287 -11.99 2.01 5.33
C GLN A 287 -11.13 2.17 4.08
N GLU A 288 -9.90 2.68 4.15
CA GLU A 288 -9.05 2.81 2.95
C GLU A 288 -8.47 1.45 2.50
N GLU A 289 -8.14 0.57 3.44
CA GLU A 289 -7.33 -0.62 3.18
C GLU A 289 -8.15 -1.90 3.09
N ALA A 290 -7.69 -2.85 2.28
CA ALA A 290 -8.33 -4.15 2.15
C ALA A 290 -8.25 -4.98 3.45
N ASP A 291 -7.19 -4.83 4.24
CA ASP A 291 -6.89 -5.66 5.40
C ASP A 291 -8.02 -5.72 6.45
N THR A 292 -8.53 -4.56 6.82
CA THR A 292 -9.62 -4.35 7.77
C THR A 292 -10.97 -4.63 7.11
N ARG A 293 -11.15 -4.24 5.85
CA ARG A 293 -12.36 -4.51 5.07
C ARG A 293 -12.64 -6.01 4.99
N MET A 294 -11.60 -6.82 4.78
CA MET A 294 -11.73 -8.27 4.69
C MET A 294 -12.41 -8.88 5.91
N MET A 295 -12.20 -8.35 7.13
CA MET A 295 -12.86 -8.87 8.32
C MET A 295 -14.37 -8.59 8.33
N LEU A 296 -14.81 -7.47 7.75
CA LEU A 296 -16.24 -7.18 7.57
C LEU A 296 -16.86 -8.18 6.60
N HIS A 297 -16.14 -8.52 5.52
CA HIS A 297 -16.58 -9.54 4.56
C HIS A 297 -16.59 -10.95 5.16
N VAL A 298 -15.63 -11.31 6.03
CA VAL A 298 -15.69 -12.56 6.80
C VAL A 298 -16.94 -12.59 7.67
N ASN A 299 -17.20 -11.54 8.45
CA ASN A 299 -18.37 -11.46 9.33
C ASN A 299 -19.69 -11.53 8.53
N ASP A 300 -19.75 -10.89 7.36
CA ASP A 300 -20.90 -10.96 6.47
C ASP A 300 -21.09 -12.34 5.84
N ALA A 301 -20.01 -13.06 5.49
CA ALA A 301 -20.10 -14.45 5.07
C ALA A 301 -20.63 -15.36 6.20
N VAL A 302 -20.21 -15.12 7.43
CA VAL A 302 -20.71 -15.86 8.60
C VAL A 302 -22.19 -15.57 8.85
N ALA A 303 -22.62 -14.32 8.69
CA ALA A 303 -24.03 -13.94 8.76
C ALA A 303 -24.90 -14.62 7.68
N ASP A 304 -24.33 -14.91 6.51
CA ASP A 304 -24.96 -15.70 5.44
C ASP A 304 -24.91 -17.23 5.71
N GLY A 305 -24.37 -17.67 6.84
CA GLY A 305 -24.33 -19.07 7.27
C GLY A 305 -23.06 -19.83 6.85
N HIS A 306 -22.02 -19.15 6.36
CA HIS A 306 -20.71 -19.77 6.09
C HIS A 306 -19.89 -19.84 7.38
N LYS A 307 -19.62 -21.04 7.90
CA LYS A 307 -19.00 -21.19 9.22
C LYS A 307 -17.50 -21.43 9.18
N CYS A 308 -17.02 -21.97 8.06
CA CYS A 308 -15.59 -22.14 7.78
C CYS A 308 -15.20 -21.18 6.67
N VAL A 309 -14.42 -20.14 6.98
CA VAL A 309 -14.04 -19.08 6.02
C VAL A 309 -12.53 -19.05 5.86
N MET A 310 -12.05 -18.84 4.64
CA MET A 310 -10.63 -18.65 4.36
C MET A 310 -10.36 -17.25 3.83
N ILE A 311 -9.24 -16.64 4.23
CA ILE A 311 -8.71 -15.43 3.63
C ILE A 311 -7.47 -15.76 2.79
N ARG A 312 -7.36 -15.23 1.58
CA ARG A 312 -6.17 -15.33 0.74
C ARG A 312 -5.42 -14.00 0.75
N THR A 313 -4.23 -13.96 1.33
CA THR A 313 -3.38 -12.74 1.38
C THR A 313 -1.89 -13.09 1.50
N VAL A 314 -1.05 -12.07 1.41
CA VAL A 314 0.38 -12.11 1.72
C VAL A 314 0.76 -11.11 2.82
N ASP A 315 -0.21 -10.35 3.34
CA ASP A 315 0.04 -9.29 4.31
C ASP A 315 -0.12 -9.78 5.76
N THR A 316 0.94 -9.59 6.55
CA THR A 316 0.96 -9.95 7.97
C THR A 316 -0.06 -9.17 8.79
N ASP A 317 -0.41 -7.95 8.38
CA ASP A 317 -1.35 -7.10 9.12
C ASP A 317 -2.73 -7.77 9.18
N VAL A 318 -3.13 -8.46 8.10
CA VAL A 318 -4.37 -9.24 8.03
C VAL A 318 -4.39 -10.38 9.04
N VAL A 319 -3.26 -11.06 9.25
CA VAL A 319 -3.14 -12.16 10.23
C VAL A 319 -3.33 -11.61 11.64
N VAL A 320 -2.65 -10.51 11.96
CA VAL A 320 -2.75 -9.84 13.26
C VAL A 320 -4.18 -9.37 13.54
N ILE A 321 -4.80 -8.71 12.56
CA ILE A 321 -6.18 -8.23 12.65
C ILE A 321 -7.13 -9.42 12.85
N ALA A 322 -7.01 -10.49 12.04
CA ALA A 322 -7.87 -11.66 12.11
C ALA A 322 -7.85 -12.31 13.50
N ILE A 323 -6.67 -12.53 14.09
CA ILE A 323 -6.53 -13.07 15.45
C ILE A 323 -7.24 -12.15 16.46
N SER A 324 -7.03 -10.85 16.36
CA SER A 324 -7.54 -9.88 17.34
C SER A 324 -9.05 -9.68 17.34
N VAL A 325 -9.72 -9.93 16.21
CA VAL A 325 -11.16 -9.72 16.05
C VAL A 325 -11.95 -11.02 15.98
N LEU A 326 -11.31 -12.19 15.90
CA LEU A 326 -11.99 -13.47 15.73
C LEU A 326 -13.11 -13.68 16.75
N GLN A 327 -12.85 -13.38 18.03
CA GLN A 327 -13.82 -13.57 19.12
C GLN A 327 -15.05 -12.65 19.02
N LYS A 328 -14.98 -11.59 18.19
CA LYS A 328 -16.11 -10.70 17.92
C LYS A 328 -16.98 -11.18 16.76
N ILE A 329 -16.53 -12.19 16.00
CA ILE A 329 -17.27 -12.76 14.89
C ILE A 329 -18.08 -13.94 15.43
N GLU A 330 -19.34 -13.69 15.76
CA GLU A 330 -20.23 -14.72 16.30
C GLU A 330 -20.46 -15.85 15.28
N SER A 331 -20.57 -17.09 15.77
CA SER A 331 -20.91 -18.28 14.96
C SER A 331 -19.87 -18.74 13.92
N ILE A 332 -18.71 -18.09 13.83
CA ILE A 332 -17.59 -18.64 13.06
C ILE A 332 -17.06 -19.90 13.76
N LEU A 333 -16.85 -20.97 13.00
CA LEU A 333 -16.25 -22.20 13.51
C LEU A 333 -14.76 -22.22 13.23
N GLU A 334 -14.38 -21.93 11.99
CA GLU A 334 -12.99 -21.95 11.56
C GLU A 334 -12.69 -20.73 10.69
N LEU A 335 -11.67 -19.98 11.08
CA LEU A 335 -11.03 -18.98 10.22
C LEU A 335 -9.65 -19.49 9.82
N TRP A 336 -9.43 -19.53 8.52
CA TRP A 336 -8.16 -19.93 7.90
C TRP A 336 -7.56 -18.77 7.12
N ILE A 337 -6.22 -18.71 7.06
CA ILE A 337 -5.53 -17.81 6.13
C ILE A 337 -4.61 -18.62 5.23
N ALA A 338 -4.89 -18.61 3.93
CA ALA A 338 -3.96 -19.04 2.89
C ALA A 338 -2.91 -17.94 2.68
N PHE A 339 -1.76 -18.08 3.34
CA PHE A 339 -0.75 -17.03 3.45
C PHE A 339 0.46 -17.29 2.53
N GLY A 340 1.02 -16.23 1.94
CA GLY A 340 2.29 -16.29 1.21
C GLY A 340 2.18 -16.82 -0.23
N VAL A 341 3.31 -17.05 -0.89
CA VAL A 341 3.37 -17.48 -2.31
C VAL A 341 4.48 -18.49 -2.56
N GLY A 342 4.32 -19.33 -3.58
CA GLY A 342 5.35 -20.28 -4.00
C GLY A 342 5.77 -21.19 -2.84
N LYS A 343 7.07 -21.26 -2.55
CA LYS A 343 7.63 -22.07 -1.45
C LYS A 343 7.23 -21.61 -0.05
N ASN A 344 6.80 -20.36 0.08
CA ASN A 344 6.37 -19.80 1.36
C ASN A 344 4.83 -19.86 1.51
N PHE A 345 4.12 -20.53 0.59
CA PHE A 345 2.68 -20.68 0.72
C PHE A 345 2.34 -21.70 1.81
N ARG A 346 1.41 -21.38 2.70
CA ARG A 346 0.94 -22.24 3.80
C ARG A 346 -0.45 -21.82 4.29
N TYR A 347 -1.13 -22.71 5.02
CA TYR A 347 -2.41 -22.41 5.66
C TYR A 347 -2.20 -22.16 7.16
N LEU A 348 -2.76 -21.06 7.65
CA LEU A 348 -2.72 -20.67 9.06
C LEU A 348 -4.09 -20.89 9.68
N SER A 349 -4.15 -21.66 10.78
CA SER A 349 -5.34 -21.84 11.59
C SER A 349 -5.49 -20.67 12.57
N ILE A 350 -6.26 -19.65 12.20
CA ILE A 350 -6.41 -18.45 13.03
C ILE A 350 -7.19 -18.76 14.31
N HIS A 351 -8.15 -19.68 14.21
CA HIS A 351 -8.94 -20.11 15.36
C HIS A 351 -8.07 -20.84 16.40
N ASP A 352 -7.17 -21.73 15.98
CA ASP A 352 -6.25 -22.38 16.92
C ASP A 352 -5.26 -21.37 17.54
N ILE A 353 -4.69 -20.46 16.72
CA ILE A 353 -3.75 -19.44 17.23
C ILE A 353 -4.44 -18.55 18.26
N ALA A 354 -5.65 -18.04 17.96
CA ALA A 354 -6.39 -17.19 18.88
C ALA A 354 -6.81 -17.94 20.15
N ASN A 355 -7.20 -19.21 20.04
CA ASN A 355 -7.54 -20.06 21.19
C ASN A 355 -6.32 -20.29 22.09
N SER A 356 -5.15 -20.56 21.51
CA SER A 356 -3.91 -20.75 22.26
C SER A 356 -3.40 -19.47 22.92
N LEU A 357 -3.58 -18.30 22.29
CA LEU A 357 -3.23 -17.01 22.88
C LEU A 357 -4.21 -16.60 23.99
N GLY A 358 -5.46 -17.00 23.88
CA GLY A 358 -6.53 -16.54 24.75
C GLY A 358 -7.04 -15.12 24.39
N PRO A 359 -8.16 -14.69 25.00
CA PRO A 359 -8.85 -13.45 24.66
C PRO A 359 -8.03 -12.19 24.88
N GLU A 360 -7.33 -12.08 26.01
CA GLU A 360 -6.61 -10.86 26.37
C GLU A 360 -5.41 -10.62 25.45
N LYS A 361 -4.59 -11.66 25.21
CA LYS A 361 -3.44 -11.55 24.31
C LYS A 361 -3.87 -11.37 22.85
N SER A 362 -4.93 -12.06 22.41
CA SER A 362 -5.49 -11.84 21.07
C SER A 362 -5.93 -10.38 20.88
N HIS A 363 -6.64 -9.80 21.84
CA HIS A 363 -7.05 -8.40 21.80
C HIS A 363 -5.85 -7.45 21.83
N GLY A 364 -4.87 -7.70 22.71
CA GLY A 364 -3.65 -6.91 22.86
C GLY A 364 -2.70 -6.98 21.66
N LEU A 365 -2.86 -7.96 20.77
CA LEU A 365 -1.98 -8.18 19.63
C LEU A 365 -1.94 -6.98 18.65
N LEU A 366 -3.06 -6.28 18.47
CA LEU A 366 -3.11 -5.05 17.64
C LEU A 366 -2.21 -3.96 18.23
N PHE A 367 -2.32 -3.72 19.53
CA PHE A 367 -1.49 -2.75 20.23
C PHE A 367 -0.02 -3.18 20.18
N PHE A 368 0.28 -4.45 20.43
CA PHE A 368 1.64 -4.99 20.33
C PHE A 368 2.24 -4.77 18.93
N HIS A 369 1.47 -5.04 17.88
CA HIS A 369 1.93 -4.91 16.50
C HIS A 369 2.24 -3.44 16.14
N ALA A 370 1.38 -2.51 16.55
CA ALA A 370 1.63 -1.08 16.40
C ALA A 370 2.81 -0.62 17.27
N PHE A 371 2.84 -0.98 18.55
CA PHE A 371 3.91 -0.59 19.48
C PHE A 371 5.31 -1.02 18.99
N THR A 372 5.40 -2.20 18.39
CA THR A 372 6.67 -2.75 17.87
C THR A 372 7.00 -2.29 16.45
N GLY A 373 6.21 -1.38 15.88
CA GLY A 373 6.34 -0.86 14.51
C GLY A 373 5.47 -1.64 13.51
N CYS A 374 4.60 -0.93 12.79
CA CYS A 374 3.87 -1.44 11.62
C CYS A 374 4.08 -0.48 10.44
N ASP A 375 3.21 -0.49 9.42
CA ASP A 375 3.34 0.47 8.31
C ASP A 375 3.29 1.92 8.81
N GLN A 376 2.29 2.21 9.65
CA GLN A 376 1.90 3.56 10.04
C GLN A 376 2.74 4.14 11.19
N VAL A 377 3.53 3.32 11.90
CA VAL A 377 4.26 3.72 13.11
C VAL A 377 5.68 3.15 13.10
N SER A 378 6.63 3.93 13.61
CA SER A 378 8.03 3.54 13.62
C SER A 378 8.29 2.32 14.50
N SER A 379 9.21 1.47 14.07
CA SER A 379 9.88 0.54 14.97
C SER A 379 10.86 1.27 15.90
N PHE A 380 11.13 0.67 17.06
CA PHE A 380 12.15 1.16 17.97
C PHE A 380 13.55 0.79 17.47
N ALA A 381 14.48 1.74 17.55
CA ALA A 381 15.88 1.52 17.19
C ALA A 381 16.46 0.35 18.00
N ASN A 382 17.06 -0.61 17.29
CA ASN A 382 17.72 -1.78 17.89
C ASN A 382 16.80 -2.67 18.75
N LYS A 383 15.48 -2.61 18.55
CA LYS A 383 14.51 -3.49 19.22
C LYS A 383 13.70 -4.23 18.16
N GLY A 384 13.85 -5.55 18.12
CA GLY A 384 13.15 -6.41 17.18
C GLY A 384 11.80 -6.88 17.71
N LYS A 385 10.87 -7.21 16.80
CA LYS A 385 9.57 -7.81 17.15
C LYS A 385 9.72 -9.12 17.93
N LYS A 386 10.76 -9.90 17.65
CA LYS A 386 11.07 -11.13 18.39
C LYS A 386 11.39 -10.86 19.86
N GLU A 387 12.33 -9.95 20.16
CA GLU A 387 12.67 -9.63 21.56
C GLU A 387 11.47 -9.06 22.32
N ALA A 388 10.67 -8.23 21.66
CA ALA A 388 9.42 -7.71 22.22
C ALA A 388 8.42 -8.84 22.49
N TRP A 389 8.32 -9.82 21.58
CA TRP A 389 7.44 -10.98 21.73
C TRP A 389 7.88 -11.84 22.92
N ASP A 390 9.16 -12.20 22.98
CA ASP A 390 9.74 -13.02 24.06
C ASP A 390 9.45 -12.35 25.42
N THR A 391 9.61 -11.02 25.49
CA THR A 391 9.25 -10.22 26.67
C THR A 391 7.76 -10.29 26.96
N TRP A 392 6.89 -10.06 25.97
CA TRP A 392 5.45 -10.07 26.13
C TRP A 392 4.92 -11.42 26.63
N THR A 393 5.47 -12.52 26.13
CA THR A 393 5.11 -13.88 26.56
C THR A 393 5.59 -14.23 27.96
N SER A 394 6.59 -13.52 28.51
CA SER A 394 7.09 -13.74 29.86
C SER A 394 6.20 -13.15 30.96
N TYR A 395 5.27 -12.26 30.60
CA TYR A 395 4.25 -11.75 31.51
C TYR A 395 2.98 -12.59 31.31
N GLU A 396 2.49 -13.18 32.40
CA GLU A 396 1.26 -13.98 32.40
C GLU A 396 0.05 -13.12 32.04
#